data_AF-A0A1D2M596-F1
#
_entry.id   AF-A0A1D2M596-F1
#
_cell.length_a   1.000
_cell.length_b   1.000
_cell.length_c   1.000
_cell.angle_alpha   90.00
_cell.angle_beta   90.00
_cell.angle_gamma   90.00
#
_symmetry.space_group_name_H-M   'P 1'
#
loop_
_entity.id
_entity.type
_entity.pdbx_description
1 polymer ?
#
loop_
_entity_poly.entity_id
_entity_poly.type
_entity_poly.pdbx_seq_one_letter_code
_entity_poly.pdbx_strand_id
1 'polypeptide(L)'
;MCLWQMSSNGGVAKIEADKAWGVIGGLQKAGQGVIIATVDTGVRGTHEALRDNFVGEYGWFDPSTRDPTPTDNNGHGTHTTGTIAGQKGIGVAPAAKWAACRGCAGFFCAQSDLIACGQFFACPTLADGTSPDCSKAPNLVSNSWGGGRGNTWFNGVIEGWHAAGIIPLFSIGNSGPSCTGTIALLQTRQPELTYAKAKDLLQNHSDRELTFSGRVCDGVGDNVFPNHVFGHGRINALKSVQQQSRDMA
;
A
#
# COMPACT_ATOMS: atom_id res chain seq x y z
N MET A 1 1.93 -1.86 16.79
CA MET A 1 1.34 -2.41 15.54
C MET A 1 0.07 -1.55 15.32
N CYS A 2 -0.09 -0.84 14.19
CA CYS A 2 -0.97 0.34 14.01
C CYS A 2 -2.40 0.11 13.45
N LEU A 3 -3.38 -0.02 14.33
CA LEU A 3 -4.81 0.02 14.01
C LEU A 3 -5.22 1.36 13.39
N TRP A 4 -5.90 1.40 12.24
CA TRP A 4 -6.56 2.64 11.76
C TRP A 4 -7.72 2.32 10.80
N GLN A 5 -8.83 3.03 10.92
CA GLN A 5 -10.08 2.86 10.17
C GLN A 5 -10.50 4.21 9.59
N MET A 6 -10.93 4.33 8.33
CA MET A 6 -11.79 5.43 7.83
C MET A 6 -12.25 5.26 6.37
N SER A 7 -13.49 5.68 6.09
CA SER A 7 -14.15 5.67 4.77
C SER A 7 -14.03 7.01 4.00
N SER A 8 -14.36 6.90 2.71
CA SER A 8 -14.35 7.83 1.56
C SER A 8 -14.44 9.35 1.79
N ASN A 9 -13.67 10.10 0.97
CA ASN A 9 -13.54 11.56 0.82
C ASN A 9 -12.83 12.37 1.92
N GLY A 10 -12.65 11.83 3.13
CA GLY A 10 -11.85 12.50 4.17
C GLY A 10 -10.40 12.02 4.29
N GLY A 11 -10.08 10.82 3.81
CA GLY A 11 -8.81 10.14 4.10
C GLY A 11 -7.57 10.86 3.57
N VAL A 12 -7.59 11.26 2.30
CA VAL A 12 -6.47 11.95 1.62
C VAL A 12 -6.13 13.27 2.30
N ALA A 13 -7.14 14.11 2.56
CA ALA A 13 -6.95 15.39 3.26
C ALA A 13 -6.57 15.20 4.74
N LYS A 14 -7.12 14.17 5.42
CA LYS A 14 -6.80 13.88 6.83
C LYS A 14 -5.35 13.48 7.06
N ILE A 15 -4.70 12.89 6.06
CA ILE A 15 -3.27 12.59 6.10
C ILE A 15 -2.43 13.67 5.40
N GLU A 16 -3.04 14.79 5.01
CA GLU A 16 -2.39 15.92 4.33
C GLU A 16 -1.70 15.53 3.00
N ALA A 17 -2.19 14.50 2.31
CA ALA A 17 -1.64 14.08 1.02
C ALA A 17 -1.88 15.11 -0.08
N ASP A 18 -3.03 15.79 -0.03
CA ASP A 18 -3.38 16.91 -0.91
C ASP A 18 -2.36 18.05 -0.84
N LYS A 19 -1.92 18.39 0.38
CA LYS A 19 -0.85 19.37 0.61
C LYS A 19 0.52 18.84 0.18
N ALA A 20 0.78 17.55 0.40
CA ALA A 20 2.04 16.90 0.02
C ALA A 20 2.25 16.92 -1.50
N TRP A 21 1.18 16.84 -2.31
CA TRP A 21 1.28 16.95 -3.77
C TRP A 21 1.92 18.27 -4.20
N GLY A 22 1.57 19.39 -3.57
CA GLY A 22 2.17 20.70 -3.87
C GLY A 22 3.68 20.71 -3.62
N VAL A 23 4.12 19.98 -2.60
CA VAL A 23 5.54 19.84 -2.24
C VAL A 23 6.28 18.91 -3.23
N ILE A 24 5.61 17.92 -3.80
CA ILE A 24 6.14 16.99 -4.80
C ILE A 24 6.11 17.55 -6.24
N GLY A 25 5.52 18.72 -6.45
CA GLY A 25 5.44 19.41 -7.75
C GLY A 25 4.16 19.11 -8.53
N GLY A 26 3.08 18.76 -7.82
CA GLY A 26 1.73 18.64 -8.32
C GLY A 26 1.20 17.21 -8.40
N LEU A 27 -0.10 17.09 -8.67
CA LEU A 27 -0.83 15.83 -8.75
C LEU A 27 -0.22 14.84 -9.76
N GLN A 28 0.28 15.36 -10.88
CA GLN A 28 0.87 14.56 -11.97
C GLN A 28 2.20 13.91 -11.58
N LYS A 29 2.87 14.45 -10.56
CA LYS A 29 4.11 13.88 -10.02
C LYS A 29 3.85 12.92 -8.86
N ALA A 30 2.73 13.05 -8.16
CA ALA A 30 2.42 12.32 -6.94
C ALA A 30 2.32 10.78 -7.16
N GLY A 31 3.44 10.06 -6.98
CA GLY A 31 3.59 8.63 -7.27
C GLY A 31 4.20 8.31 -8.64
N GLN A 32 4.63 9.31 -9.41
CA GLN A 32 5.21 9.10 -10.73
C GLN A 32 6.45 8.19 -10.65
N GLY A 33 6.49 7.18 -11.53
CA GLY A 33 7.59 6.19 -11.57
C GLY A 33 7.47 5.08 -10.53
N VAL A 34 6.46 5.12 -9.66
CA VAL A 34 6.22 4.08 -8.64
C VAL A 34 5.16 3.10 -9.14
N ILE A 35 5.44 1.80 -9.01
CA ILE A 35 4.50 0.70 -9.18
C ILE A 35 4.07 0.22 -7.79
N ILE A 36 2.77 0.32 -7.52
CA ILE A 36 2.15 -0.27 -6.33
C ILE A 36 1.45 -1.57 -6.71
N ALA A 37 1.65 -2.61 -5.93
CA ALA A 37 0.95 -3.87 -6.07
C ALA A 37 -0.08 -4.03 -4.95
N THR A 38 -1.21 -4.68 -5.24
CA THR A 38 -2.20 -5.06 -4.22
C THR A 38 -2.41 -6.57 -4.21
N VAL A 39 -2.35 -7.17 -3.02
CA VAL A 39 -2.83 -8.54 -2.77
C VAL A 39 -4.15 -8.41 -2.04
N ASP A 40 -5.24 -8.71 -2.74
CA ASP A 40 -6.61 -8.44 -2.27
C ASP A 40 -7.64 -9.32 -3.04
N THR A 41 -8.90 -8.90 -3.14
CA THR A 41 -9.95 -9.58 -3.91
C THR A 41 -9.84 -9.44 -5.43
N GLY A 42 -8.79 -8.77 -5.89
CA GLY A 42 -8.56 -8.37 -7.27
C GLY A 42 -8.85 -6.89 -7.49
N VAL A 43 -8.78 -6.45 -8.74
CA VAL A 43 -9.07 -5.06 -9.11
C VAL A 43 -9.89 -5.06 -10.38
N ARG A 44 -10.99 -4.30 -10.42
CA ARG A 44 -11.74 -4.06 -11.64
C ARG A 44 -10.91 -3.18 -12.58
N GLY A 45 -10.16 -3.81 -13.49
CA GLY A 45 -9.27 -3.11 -14.43
C GLY A 45 -10.01 -2.17 -15.40
N THR A 46 -11.33 -2.32 -15.55
CA THR A 46 -12.17 -1.44 -16.37
C THR A 46 -12.65 -0.17 -15.65
N HIS A 47 -12.36 -0.01 -14.35
CA HIS A 47 -12.83 1.14 -13.59
C HIS A 47 -12.19 2.45 -14.08
N GLU A 48 -13.00 3.48 -14.33
CA GLU A 48 -12.57 4.77 -14.91
C GLU A 48 -11.52 5.57 -14.12
N ALA A 49 -11.26 5.18 -12.86
CA ALA A 49 -10.29 5.82 -11.99
C ALA A 49 -8.97 5.05 -11.92
N LEU A 50 -8.93 3.84 -12.49
CA LEU A 50 -7.82 2.89 -12.39
C LEU A 50 -7.36 2.35 -13.75
N ARG A 51 -8.23 2.31 -14.76
CA ARG A 51 -7.92 1.66 -16.03
C ARG A 51 -6.67 2.22 -16.73
N ASP A 52 -6.40 3.53 -16.60
CA ASP A 52 -5.32 4.20 -17.34
C ASP A 52 -3.96 4.14 -16.60
N ASN A 53 -3.93 3.64 -15.36
CA ASN A 53 -2.70 3.44 -14.59
C ASN A 53 -2.39 1.99 -14.24
N PHE A 54 -3.05 1.03 -14.87
CA PHE A 54 -2.61 -0.38 -14.83
C PHE A 54 -1.23 -0.56 -15.51
N VAL A 55 -0.37 -1.43 -14.98
CA VAL A 55 0.97 -1.70 -15.58
C VAL A 55 0.94 -2.62 -16.80
N GLY A 56 -0.14 -3.38 -17.04
CA GLY A 56 -0.28 -4.26 -18.21
C GLY A 56 0.04 -5.73 -17.92
N GLU A 57 0.63 -6.43 -18.90
CA GLU A 57 0.71 -7.91 -18.98
C GLU A 57 1.35 -8.60 -17.78
N TYR A 58 2.32 -7.96 -17.13
CA TYR A 58 3.01 -8.46 -15.93
C TYR A 58 2.39 -7.96 -14.61
N GLY A 59 1.23 -7.31 -14.70
CA GLY A 59 0.57 -6.63 -13.60
C GLY A 59 -0.56 -7.40 -12.94
N TRP A 60 -0.93 -8.57 -13.45
CA TRP A 60 -2.11 -9.30 -13.00
C TRP A 60 -1.83 -10.78 -12.81
N PHE A 61 -2.23 -11.29 -11.65
CA PHE A 61 -2.22 -12.71 -11.40
C PHE A 61 -3.43 -13.15 -10.56
N ASP A 62 -4.04 -14.25 -10.93
CA ASP A 62 -5.14 -14.86 -10.19
C ASP A 62 -4.83 -16.35 -9.97
N PRO A 63 -4.20 -16.71 -8.83
CA PRO A 63 -3.89 -18.10 -8.52
C PRO A 63 -5.15 -18.96 -8.30
N SER A 64 -6.29 -18.34 -8.04
CA SER A 64 -7.50 -19.03 -7.59
C SER A 64 -8.41 -19.39 -8.75
N THR A 65 -8.86 -18.39 -9.52
CA THR A 65 -9.81 -18.61 -10.62
C THR A 65 -9.15 -18.58 -11.99
N ARG A 66 -7.88 -18.16 -12.06
CA ARG A 66 -7.08 -18.05 -13.30
C ARG A 66 -7.73 -17.14 -14.35
N ASP A 67 -8.44 -16.11 -13.89
CA ASP A 67 -8.93 -15.05 -14.76
C ASP A 67 -7.74 -14.39 -15.48
N PRO A 68 -7.72 -14.33 -16.83
CA PRO A 68 -6.58 -13.80 -17.57
C PRO A 68 -6.48 -12.27 -17.52
N THR A 69 -7.48 -11.59 -16.96
CA THR A 69 -7.57 -10.12 -16.92
C THR A 69 -7.99 -9.64 -15.54
N PRO A 70 -7.60 -8.40 -15.14
CA PRO A 70 -7.96 -7.84 -13.84
C PRO A 70 -9.47 -7.72 -13.64
N THR A 71 -9.98 -8.55 -12.74
CA THR A 71 -11.37 -8.55 -12.29
C THR A 71 -11.41 -8.49 -10.77
N ASP A 72 -12.53 -8.06 -10.20
CA ASP A 72 -12.77 -8.06 -8.75
C ASP A 72 -14.19 -8.53 -8.51
N ASN A 73 -14.33 -9.61 -7.75
CA ASN A 73 -15.63 -10.24 -7.46
C ASN A 73 -16.25 -9.80 -6.13
N ASN A 74 -15.57 -8.92 -5.39
CA ASN A 74 -16.02 -8.41 -4.11
C ASN A 74 -16.11 -6.87 -4.10
N GLY A 75 -15.09 -6.20 -4.63
CA GLY A 75 -14.97 -4.73 -4.64
C GLY A 75 -13.97 -4.18 -3.62
N HIS A 76 -13.56 -4.96 -2.62
CA HIS A 76 -12.60 -4.52 -1.61
C HIS A 76 -11.25 -4.13 -2.22
N GLY A 77 -10.68 -4.99 -3.08
CA GLY A 77 -9.41 -4.71 -3.74
C GLY A 77 -9.45 -3.53 -4.72
N THR A 78 -10.56 -3.35 -5.43
CA THR A 78 -10.79 -2.13 -6.26
C THR A 78 -10.81 -0.88 -5.39
N HIS A 79 -11.48 -0.91 -4.24
CA HIS A 79 -11.55 0.22 -3.31
C HIS A 79 -10.19 0.54 -2.68
N THR A 80 -9.44 -0.47 -2.21
CA THR A 80 -8.11 -0.26 -1.61
C THR A 80 -7.12 0.26 -2.66
N THR A 81 -7.13 -0.27 -3.87
CA THR A 81 -6.31 0.21 -4.99
C THR A 81 -6.68 1.65 -5.37
N GLY A 82 -7.98 1.98 -5.41
CA GLY A 82 -8.44 3.36 -5.63
C GLY A 82 -8.00 4.34 -4.55
N THR A 83 -7.93 3.90 -3.29
CA THR A 83 -7.40 4.72 -2.18
C THR A 83 -5.91 5.03 -2.34
N ILE A 84 -5.14 4.09 -2.90
CA ILE A 84 -3.70 4.27 -3.13
C ILE A 84 -3.47 5.10 -4.40
N ALA A 85 -3.96 4.64 -5.54
CA ALA A 85 -3.57 5.09 -6.87
C ALA A 85 -4.75 5.53 -7.74
N GLY A 86 -5.93 5.79 -7.18
CA GLY A 86 -7.05 6.35 -7.93
C GLY A 86 -6.64 7.67 -8.60
N GLN A 87 -6.79 7.75 -9.91
CA GLN A 87 -6.41 8.94 -10.68
C GLN A 87 -7.31 10.15 -10.36
N LYS A 88 -7.03 11.31 -10.96
CA LYS A 88 -7.83 12.54 -10.80
C LYS A 88 -7.92 13.02 -9.34
N GLY A 89 -6.92 12.68 -8.51
CA GLY A 89 -6.82 13.08 -7.11
C GLY A 89 -7.71 12.30 -6.16
N ILE A 90 -8.17 11.13 -6.57
CA ILE A 90 -8.93 10.21 -5.71
C ILE A 90 -7.99 9.49 -4.73
N GLY A 91 -6.88 8.95 -5.24
CA GLY A 91 -5.89 8.23 -4.46
C GLY A 91 -4.84 9.14 -3.85
N VAL A 92 -4.13 8.63 -2.85
CA VAL A 92 -3.02 9.33 -2.19
C VAL A 92 -1.84 9.57 -3.15
N ALA A 93 -1.55 8.61 -4.04
CA ALA A 93 -0.50 8.64 -5.06
C ALA A 93 -1.10 8.42 -6.47
N PRO A 94 -1.86 9.40 -6.99
CA PRO A 94 -2.68 9.25 -8.20
C PRO A 94 -1.88 9.08 -9.50
N ALA A 95 -0.57 9.39 -9.52
CA ALA A 95 0.31 9.17 -10.66
C ALA A 95 1.06 7.83 -10.61
N ALA A 96 0.91 7.06 -9.53
CA ALA A 96 1.45 5.70 -9.44
C ALA A 96 0.76 4.77 -10.43
N LYS A 97 1.52 3.82 -10.95
CA LYS A 97 0.97 2.68 -11.69
C LYS A 97 0.62 1.57 -10.71
N TRP A 98 -0.37 0.73 -11.05
CA TRP A 98 -0.77 -0.38 -10.20
C TRP A 98 -0.68 -1.74 -10.89
N ALA A 99 -0.37 -2.75 -10.09
CA ALA A 99 -0.47 -4.17 -10.33
C ALA A 99 -1.36 -4.80 -9.25
N ALA A 100 -1.94 -5.97 -9.50
CA ALA A 100 -2.82 -6.64 -8.57
C ALA A 100 -2.70 -8.16 -8.67
N CYS A 101 -2.82 -8.82 -7.52
CA CYS A 101 -2.98 -10.26 -7.44
C CYS A 101 -4.21 -10.60 -6.60
N ARG A 102 -5.07 -11.48 -7.12
CA ARG A 102 -6.24 -11.97 -6.39
C ARG A 102 -5.80 -13.05 -5.39
N GLY A 103 -5.32 -12.60 -4.23
CA GLY A 103 -4.98 -13.48 -3.11
C GLY A 103 -6.20 -13.92 -2.28
N CYS A 104 -7.35 -13.26 -2.50
CA CYS A 104 -8.59 -13.50 -1.77
C CYS A 104 -9.74 -13.67 -2.77
N ALA A 105 -9.99 -14.86 -3.31
CA ALA A 105 -10.98 -15.07 -4.37
C ALA A 105 -12.47 -14.95 -3.96
N GLY A 106 -12.75 -14.23 -2.87
CA GLY A 106 -14.06 -13.97 -2.31
C GLY A 106 -13.88 -13.31 -0.94
N PHE A 107 -14.54 -13.83 0.10
CA PHE A 107 -14.36 -13.36 1.47
C PHE A 107 -13.21 -14.04 2.24
N PHE A 108 -12.56 -15.03 1.61
CA PHE A 108 -11.49 -15.81 2.21
C PHE A 108 -10.21 -15.69 1.39
N CYS A 109 -9.08 -15.65 2.10
CA CYS A 109 -7.75 -15.59 1.52
C CYS A 109 -7.03 -16.90 1.86
N ALA A 110 -6.87 -17.78 0.88
CA ALA A 110 -6.16 -19.03 1.08
C ALA A 110 -4.66 -18.77 1.23
N GLN A 111 -3.99 -19.45 2.17
CA GLN A 111 -2.55 -19.28 2.38
C GLN A 111 -1.75 -19.59 1.11
N SER A 112 -2.17 -20.59 0.33
CA SER A 112 -1.58 -20.93 -0.96
C SER A 112 -1.63 -19.76 -1.93
N ASP A 113 -2.77 -19.09 -2.02
CA ASP A 113 -3.03 -18.00 -2.98
C ASP A 113 -2.24 -16.76 -2.56
N LEU A 114 -2.16 -16.49 -1.26
CA LEU A 114 -1.34 -15.42 -0.69
C LEU A 114 0.15 -15.66 -0.96
N ILE A 115 0.67 -16.88 -0.76
CA ILE A 115 2.06 -17.24 -1.09
C ILE A 115 2.30 -17.07 -2.60
N ALA A 116 1.39 -17.56 -3.44
CA ALA A 116 1.51 -17.48 -4.89
C ALA A 116 1.53 -16.02 -5.38
N CYS A 117 0.69 -15.15 -4.81
CA CYS A 117 0.76 -13.70 -5.04
C CYS A 117 2.09 -13.10 -4.57
N GLY A 118 2.60 -13.57 -3.42
CA GLY A 118 3.91 -13.23 -2.91
C GLY A 118 5.04 -13.48 -3.90
N GLN A 119 5.07 -14.71 -4.42
CA GLN A 119 6.04 -15.18 -5.41
C GLN A 119 5.91 -14.42 -6.74
N PHE A 120 4.67 -14.22 -7.21
CA PHE A 120 4.39 -13.43 -8.40
C PHE A 120 4.98 -12.02 -8.29
N PHE A 121 4.81 -11.31 -7.18
CA PHE A 121 5.39 -9.98 -7.06
C PHE A 121 6.92 -9.97 -6.86
N ALA A 122 7.51 -11.06 -6.37
CA ALA A 122 8.98 -11.18 -6.34
C ALA A 122 9.57 -11.40 -7.74
N CYS A 123 8.88 -12.12 -8.62
CA CYS A 123 9.26 -12.27 -10.02
C CYS A 123 8.02 -12.43 -10.91
N PRO A 124 7.48 -11.33 -11.47
CA PRO A 124 6.23 -11.38 -12.22
C PRO A 124 6.30 -12.26 -13.46
N THR A 125 5.17 -12.87 -13.79
CA THR A 125 4.96 -13.67 -15.00
C THR A 125 3.86 -13.02 -15.85
N LEU A 126 3.58 -13.58 -17.02
CA LEU A 126 2.28 -13.40 -17.67
C LEU A 126 1.17 -14.04 -16.83
N ALA A 127 -0.08 -13.68 -17.11
CA ALA A 127 -1.25 -14.15 -16.35
C ALA A 127 -1.43 -15.68 -16.35
N ASP A 128 -0.85 -16.38 -17.33
CA ASP A 128 -0.85 -17.85 -17.43
C ASP A 128 0.28 -18.52 -16.61
N GLY A 129 1.12 -17.73 -15.94
CA GLY A 129 2.26 -18.19 -15.15
C GLY A 129 3.55 -18.38 -15.96
N THR A 130 3.57 -18.02 -17.25
CA THR A 130 4.74 -18.17 -18.12
C THR A 130 5.60 -16.91 -18.18
N SER A 131 6.79 -17.03 -18.80
CA SER A 131 7.68 -15.91 -19.11
C SER A 131 8.03 -15.03 -17.89
N PRO A 132 8.73 -15.57 -16.87
CA PRO A 132 9.10 -14.78 -15.70
C PRO A 132 10.04 -13.62 -16.07
N ASP A 133 9.72 -12.42 -15.58
CA ASP A 133 10.53 -11.21 -15.72
C ASP A 133 10.56 -10.47 -14.38
N CYS A 134 11.58 -10.75 -13.56
CA CYS A 134 11.70 -10.15 -12.25
C CYS A 134 11.98 -8.63 -12.29
N SER A 135 12.36 -8.07 -13.45
CA SER A 135 12.51 -6.61 -13.60
C SER A 135 11.19 -5.85 -13.54
N LYS A 136 10.06 -6.57 -13.63
CA LYS A 136 8.70 -6.02 -13.52
C LYS A 136 8.17 -5.97 -12.09
N ALA A 137 8.97 -6.36 -11.10
CA ALA A 137 8.58 -6.33 -9.69
C ALA A 137 8.12 -4.93 -9.26
N PRO A 138 7.08 -4.84 -8.41
CA PRO A 138 6.57 -3.56 -7.93
C PRO A 138 7.52 -2.95 -6.87
N ASN A 139 7.40 -1.64 -6.62
CA ASN A 139 8.13 -1.01 -5.51
C ASN A 139 7.51 -1.36 -4.16
N LEU A 140 6.18 -1.42 -4.09
CA LEU A 140 5.41 -1.60 -2.86
C LEU A 140 4.38 -2.71 -3.04
N VAL A 141 4.12 -3.51 -2.02
CA VAL A 141 2.98 -4.45 -2.01
C VAL A 141 2.07 -4.16 -0.81
N SER A 142 0.85 -3.71 -1.11
CA SER A 142 -0.22 -3.50 -0.14
C SER A 142 -1.02 -4.78 0.08
N ASN A 143 -1.08 -5.21 1.32
CA ASN A 143 -1.75 -6.42 1.78
C ASN A 143 -2.88 -6.02 2.74
N SER A 144 -4.11 -5.97 2.24
CA SER A 144 -5.30 -5.61 3.04
C SER A 144 -6.07 -6.83 3.49
N TRP A 145 -5.34 -7.83 3.97
CA TRP A 145 -5.83 -9.06 4.56
C TRP A 145 -5.11 -9.33 5.89
N GLY A 146 -5.64 -10.25 6.68
CA GLY A 146 -5.07 -10.63 7.97
C GLY A 146 -5.19 -12.13 8.22
N GLY A 147 -4.47 -12.62 9.22
CA GLY A 147 -4.48 -14.02 9.62
C GLY A 147 -4.37 -14.19 11.13
N GLY A 148 -4.20 -15.43 11.59
CA GLY A 148 -3.98 -15.75 12.99
C GLY A 148 -2.73 -15.06 13.57
N ARG A 149 -2.77 -14.68 14.85
CA ARG A 149 -1.67 -14.01 15.54
C ARG A 149 -0.47 -14.95 15.71
N GLY A 150 0.75 -14.42 15.52
CA GLY A 150 2.00 -15.11 15.83
C GLY A 150 2.42 -16.22 14.87
N ASN A 151 1.77 -16.34 13.71
CA ASN A 151 2.14 -17.33 12.70
C ASN A 151 3.17 -16.75 11.70
N THR A 152 4.13 -17.57 11.29
CA THR A 152 5.31 -17.20 10.50
C THR A 152 5.28 -17.70 9.06
N TRP A 153 4.20 -18.36 8.62
CA TRP A 153 4.11 -18.97 7.28
C TRP A 153 4.39 -18.00 6.12
N PHE A 154 4.16 -16.70 6.30
CA PHE A 154 4.40 -15.69 5.27
C PHE A 154 5.77 -15.00 5.38
N ASN A 155 6.57 -15.32 6.39
CA ASN A 155 7.87 -14.66 6.62
C ASN A 155 8.82 -14.83 5.44
N GLY A 156 8.86 -16.00 4.81
CA GLY A 156 9.73 -16.23 3.65
C GLY A 156 9.37 -15.34 2.46
N VAL A 157 8.09 -15.03 2.25
CA VAL A 157 7.67 -14.06 1.22
C VAL A 157 8.14 -12.65 1.58
N ILE A 158 7.94 -12.24 2.84
CA ILE A 158 8.37 -10.93 3.33
C ILE A 158 9.88 -10.75 3.20
N GLU A 159 10.66 -11.77 3.58
CA GLU A 159 12.12 -11.78 3.44
C GLU A 159 12.53 -11.70 1.96
N GLY A 160 11.88 -12.46 1.08
CA GLY A 160 12.11 -12.37 -0.37
C GLY A 160 11.82 -10.99 -0.94
N TRP A 161 10.73 -10.35 -0.51
CA TRP A 161 10.40 -8.99 -0.89
C TRP A 161 11.44 -7.98 -0.40
N HIS A 162 11.88 -8.07 0.85
CA HIS A 162 12.96 -7.22 1.35
C HIS A 162 14.26 -7.39 0.55
N ALA A 163 14.63 -8.63 0.22
CA ALA A 163 15.82 -8.92 -0.60
C ALA A 163 15.70 -8.36 -2.03
N ALA A 164 14.48 -8.30 -2.58
CA ALA A 164 14.19 -7.69 -3.87
C ALA A 164 14.00 -6.15 -3.83
N GLY A 165 14.17 -5.52 -2.66
CA GLY A 165 13.94 -4.07 -2.50
C GLY A 165 12.46 -3.67 -2.49
N ILE A 166 11.56 -4.63 -2.40
CA ILE A 166 10.11 -4.42 -2.35
C ILE A 166 9.70 -4.10 -0.91
N ILE A 167 8.88 -3.07 -0.73
CA ILE A 167 8.37 -2.68 0.60
C ILE A 167 7.00 -3.32 0.84
N PRO A 168 6.90 -4.28 1.78
CA PRO A 168 5.61 -4.87 2.13
C PRO A 168 4.87 -4.03 3.16
N LEU A 169 3.57 -3.83 2.91
CA LEU A 169 2.69 -3.08 3.78
C LEU A 169 1.46 -3.90 4.10
N PHE A 170 1.23 -4.13 5.39
CA PHE A 170 0.10 -4.91 5.87
C PHE A 170 -0.85 -4.02 6.65
N SER A 171 -2.14 -4.26 6.43
CA SER A 171 -3.16 -3.78 7.34
C SER A 171 -2.98 -4.43 8.71
N ILE A 172 -3.00 -3.62 9.75
CA ILE A 172 -3.14 -4.10 11.12
C ILE A 172 -4.39 -3.47 11.77
N GLY A 173 -5.37 -3.28 10.89
CA GLY A 173 -6.50 -2.35 10.94
C GLY A 173 -6.63 -1.72 9.54
N ASN A 174 -7.83 -1.27 9.16
CA ASN A 174 -8.25 -0.84 7.81
C ASN A 174 -7.49 0.39 7.19
N SER A 175 -6.15 0.47 7.26
CA SER A 175 -5.34 1.61 6.77
C SER A 175 -4.04 1.24 6.05
N GLY A 176 -3.82 -0.04 5.73
CA GLY A 176 -2.75 -0.43 4.80
C GLY A 176 -2.69 0.43 3.53
N PRO A 177 -3.82 0.79 2.89
CA PRO A 177 -3.83 1.61 1.67
C PRO A 177 -3.21 3.01 1.85
N SER A 178 -3.55 3.74 2.90
CA SER A 178 -3.05 5.10 3.12
C SER A 178 -1.55 5.15 3.39
N CYS A 179 -1.01 4.17 4.12
CA CYS A 179 0.44 4.00 4.30
C CYS A 179 1.13 3.80 2.95
N THR A 180 0.59 2.90 2.12
CA THR A 180 1.15 2.56 0.81
C THR A 180 1.20 3.78 -0.09
N GLY A 181 0.09 4.52 -0.20
CA GLY A 181 0.07 5.75 -0.96
C GLY A 181 1.07 6.78 -0.44
N THR A 182 1.22 6.92 0.88
CA THR A 182 2.18 7.87 1.46
C THR A 182 3.63 7.49 1.12
N ILE A 183 4.00 6.20 1.16
CA ILE A 183 5.35 5.78 0.76
C ILE A 183 5.58 6.00 -0.74
N ALA A 184 4.57 5.77 -1.58
CA ALA A 184 4.66 6.08 -3.01
C ALA A 184 4.90 7.58 -3.27
N LEU A 185 4.31 8.46 -2.45
CA LEU A 185 4.61 9.89 -2.48
C LEU A 185 6.07 10.18 -2.10
N LEU A 186 6.57 9.56 -1.02
CA LEU A 186 7.96 9.73 -0.59
C LEU A 186 8.96 9.24 -1.66
N GLN A 187 8.65 8.14 -2.34
CA GLN A 187 9.47 7.58 -3.41
C GLN A 187 9.53 8.46 -4.66
N THR A 188 8.57 9.36 -4.86
CA THR A 188 8.66 10.35 -5.96
C THR A 188 9.86 11.27 -5.77
N ARG A 189 10.25 11.58 -4.52
CA ARG A 189 11.41 12.41 -4.20
C ARG A 189 12.69 11.62 -4.01
N GLN A 190 12.59 10.43 -3.45
CA GLN A 190 13.72 9.55 -3.18
C GLN A 190 13.40 8.17 -3.76
N PRO A 191 13.68 7.91 -5.04
CA PRO A 191 13.34 6.64 -5.69
C PRO A 191 13.91 5.42 -4.95
N GLU A 192 15.10 5.56 -4.38
CA GLU A 192 15.82 4.52 -3.62
C GLU A 192 15.40 4.44 -2.14
N LEU A 193 14.23 5.00 -1.76
CA LEU A 193 13.77 4.99 -0.37
C LEU A 193 13.60 3.57 0.16
N THR A 194 14.39 3.22 1.17
CA THR A 194 14.32 1.91 1.81
C THR A 194 13.13 1.79 2.77
N TYR A 195 12.72 0.55 3.06
CA TYR A 195 11.73 0.26 4.11
C TYR A 195 12.05 0.94 5.44
N ALA A 196 13.31 0.85 5.89
CA ALA A 196 13.72 1.41 7.18
C ALA A 196 13.56 2.93 7.21
N LYS A 197 13.92 3.63 6.12
CA LYS A 197 13.78 5.08 6.05
C LYS A 197 12.32 5.51 5.88
N ALA A 198 11.54 4.79 5.08
CA ALA A 198 10.10 5.04 4.95
C ALA A 198 9.39 4.88 6.30
N LYS A 199 9.74 3.84 7.07
CA LYS A 199 9.22 3.60 8.43
C LYS A 199 9.59 4.74 9.38
N ASP A 200 10.85 5.18 9.38
CA ASP A 200 11.34 6.31 10.17
C ASP A 200 10.52 7.58 9.89
N LEU A 201 10.38 7.94 8.61
CA LEU A 201 9.64 9.13 8.18
C LEU A 201 8.17 9.08 8.64
N LEU A 202 7.50 7.94 8.46
CA LEU A 202 6.09 7.80 8.84
C LEU A 202 5.87 7.82 10.36
N GLN A 203 6.77 7.22 11.14
CA GLN A 203 6.62 7.08 12.59
C GLN A 203 7.02 8.34 13.37
N ASN A 204 8.05 9.04 12.91
CA ASN A 204 8.59 10.20 13.62
C ASN A 204 7.96 11.53 13.20
N HIS A 205 7.15 11.52 12.13
CA HIS A 205 6.48 12.72 11.63
C HIS A 205 4.96 12.61 11.59
N SER A 206 4.39 11.66 12.33
CA SER A 206 2.95 11.52 12.54
C SER A 206 2.36 12.61 13.47
N ASP A 207 1.09 12.95 13.29
CA ASP A 207 0.36 13.80 14.23
C ASP A 207 0.05 13.04 15.53
N ARG A 208 0.33 13.70 16.67
CA ARG A 208 0.06 13.17 18.02
C ARG A 208 -0.98 13.97 18.80
N GLU A 209 -1.35 15.15 18.31
CA GLU A 209 -2.49 15.92 18.83
C GLU A 209 -3.79 15.35 18.25
N LEU A 210 -4.34 14.38 18.97
CA LEU A 210 -5.51 13.62 18.55
C LEU A 210 -6.63 13.72 19.59
N THR A 211 -7.84 13.36 19.19
CA THR A 211 -8.96 13.20 20.12
C THR A 211 -8.84 11.86 20.83
N PHE A 212 -8.59 11.91 22.14
CA PHE A 212 -8.43 10.74 22.99
C PHE A 212 -9.77 10.27 23.56
N SER A 213 -9.93 8.96 23.67
CA SER A 213 -11.11 8.32 24.26
C SER A 213 -10.91 7.93 25.73
N GLY A 214 -9.69 8.09 26.26
CA GLY A 214 -9.31 7.66 27.61
C GLY A 214 -9.09 6.15 27.72
N ARG A 215 -8.96 5.44 26.59
CA ARG A 215 -8.70 4.00 26.59
C ARG A 215 -7.30 3.71 27.10
N VAL A 216 -7.19 2.68 27.94
CA VAL A 216 -5.92 2.15 28.43
C VAL A 216 -5.85 0.69 28.02
N CYS A 217 -4.77 0.31 27.34
CA CYS A 217 -4.49 -1.06 26.94
C CYS A 217 -3.08 -1.41 27.46
N ASP A 218 -2.97 -2.52 28.20
CA ASP A 218 -1.72 -2.96 28.83
C ASP A 218 -1.02 -1.87 29.64
N GLY A 219 -1.81 -1.04 30.34
CA GLY A 219 -1.31 0.08 31.15
C GLY A 219 -0.87 1.31 30.34
N VAL A 220 -0.93 1.27 29.01
CA VAL A 220 -0.61 2.40 28.13
C VAL A 220 -1.88 3.10 27.70
N GLY A 221 -2.02 4.38 28.07
CA GLY A 221 -3.13 5.24 27.67
C GLY A 221 -3.07 5.62 26.18
N ASP A 222 -4.23 5.90 25.58
CA ASP A 222 -4.35 6.32 24.19
C ASP A 222 -3.74 7.70 23.89
N ASN A 223 -3.33 8.44 24.92
CA ASN A 223 -2.60 9.72 24.84
C ASN A 223 -1.07 9.59 24.96
N VAL A 224 -0.53 8.40 25.20
CA VAL A 224 0.92 8.14 25.29
C VAL A 224 1.37 7.45 24.01
N PHE A 225 2.44 7.90 23.35
CA PHE A 225 2.87 7.32 22.07
C PHE A 225 4.25 6.62 22.19
N PRO A 226 4.44 5.44 21.58
CA PRO A 226 3.44 4.69 20.83
C PRO A 226 2.41 3.97 21.74
N ASN A 227 1.17 3.76 21.26
CA ASN A 227 0.14 2.98 21.96
C ASN A 227 -0.62 2.00 21.06
N HIS A 228 -1.56 1.26 21.66
CA HIS A 228 -2.35 0.23 21.00
C HIS A 228 -3.51 0.78 20.15
N VAL A 229 -3.91 2.03 20.36
CA VAL A 229 -5.03 2.67 19.65
C VAL A 229 -4.54 3.35 18.38
N PHE A 230 -3.47 4.13 18.49
CA PHE A 230 -2.94 5.01 17.45
C PHE A 230 -1.53 4.63 17.00
N GLY A 231 -0.90 3.61 17.58
CA GLY A 231 0.49 3.29 17.25
C GLY A 231 1.38 4.50 17.53
N HIS A 232 2.09 5.00 16.52
CA HIS A 232 2.98 6.15 16.65
C HIS A 232 2.29 7.52 16.49
N GLY A 233 1.02 7.54 16.10
CA GLY A 233 0.26 8.75 15.72
C GLY A 233 -0.43 8.59 14.37
N ARG A 234 -1.23 9.59 13.97
CA ARG A 234 -1.89 9.61 12.66
C ARG A 234 -0.89 10.00 11.58
N ILE A 235 -0.88 9.29 10.46
CA ILE A 235 0.02 9.60 9.33
C ILE A 235 -0.19 11.04 8.88
N ASN A 236 0.92 11.74 8.69
CA ASN A 236 0.95 13.04 8.07
C ASN A 236 1.95 12.99 6.89
N ALA A 237 1.39 12.83 5.68
CA ALA A 237 2.15 12.73 4.45
C ALA A 237 2.96 14.00 4.18
N LEU A 238 2.40 15.18 4.46
CA LEU A 238 3.08 16.46 4.29
C LEU A 238 4.34 16.55 5.14
N LYS A 239 4.24 16.32 6.45
CA LYS A 239 5.38 16.35 7.37
C LYS A 239 6.44 15.32 6.97
N SER A 240 6.01 14.12 6.58
CA SER A 240 6.92 13.05 6.12
C SER A 240 7.69 13.47 4.86
N VAL A 241 7.00 14.04 3.87
CA VAL A 241 7.61 14.50 2.60
C VAL A 241 8.52 15.72 2.82
N GLN A 242 8.16 16.63 3.73
CA GLN A 242 8.96 17.83 4.04
C GLN A 242 10.30 17.50 4.73
N GLN A 243 10.39 16.35 5.40
CA GLN A 243 11.59 15.92 6.11
C GLN A 243 12.57 15.15 5.22
N GLN A 244 12.18 14.81 3.98
CA GLN A 244 13.13 14.36 2.97
C GLN A 244 14.00 15.56 2.57
N SER A 245 15.33 15.43 2.74
CA SER A 245 16.29 16.40 2.23
C SER A 245 15.99 16.65 0.76
N ARG A 246 16.03 17.92 0.33
CA ARG A 246 16.02 18.26 -1.10
C ARG A 246 17.37 17.83 -1.67
N ASP A 247 17.54 16.54 -1.91
CA ASP A 247 18.62 16.11 -2.77
C ASP A 247 18.23 16.57 -4.18
N MET A 248 18.97 17.59 -4.62
CA MET A 248 18.72 18.36 -5.82
C MET A 248 18.98 17.51 -7.06
N ALA A 249 18.01 17.62 -7.99
CA ALA A 249 18.13 17.38 -9.44
C ALA A 249 18.39 15.94 -9.90
#